data_AF-A0AB35AQV8-F1
#
_entry.id   AF-A0AB35AQV8-F1
#
_cell.length_a   1.000
_cell.length_b   1.000
_cell.length_c   1.000
_cell.angle_alpha   90.00
_cell.angle_beta   90.00
_cell.angle_gamma   90.00
#
_symmetry.space_group_name_H-M   'P 1'
#
loop_
_entity.id
_entity.type
_entity.pdbx_description
1 polymer ?
#
loop_
_entity_poly.entity_id
_entity_poly.type
_entity_poly.pdbx_seq_one_letter_code
_entity_poly.pdbx_strand_id
1 'polypeptide(L)'
;ILYLSRYITRHKDEYYHLLQKVRDEGAWEAWILHMLRAVAETSRITLDLIEGMRAQMATMKQRMRTELPKIYSQELLNNLFRHPYTKIEYVQADLNIARQTAGKYLDQLSEKGLLSKHRSGRSNYYINAPLVRLFLEVSGGA
;
A
#
# COMPACT_ATOMS: atom_id res chain seq x y z
N ILE A 1 1.75 11.47 -1.59
CA ILE A 1 1.46 11.29 -0.15
C ILE A 1 2.81 11.27 0.55
N LEU A 2 3.07 12.11 1.54
CA LEU A 2 4.36 12.14 2.25
C LEU A 2 4.14 11.67 3.69
N TYR A 3 4.85 10.63 4.13
CA TYR A 3 4.70 10.09 5.50
C TYR A 3 5.71 10.72 6.48
N LEU A 4 5.66 12.05 6.61
CA LEU A 4 6.63 12.83 7.39
C LEU A 4 6.67 12.47 8.87
N SER A 5 5.51 12.13 9.45
CA SER A 5 5.40 11.75 10.86
C SER A 5 6.23 10.51 11.21
N ARG A 6 6.53 9.63 10.25
CA ARG A 6 7.44 8.49 10.45
C ARG A 6 8.85 8.95 10.82
N TYR A 7 9.38 9.93 10.08
CA TYR A 7 10.72 10.47 10.36
C TYR A 7 10.74 11.12 11.73
N ILE A 8 9.74 11.97 12.03
CA ILE A 8 9.63 12.64 13.33
C ILE A 8 9.54 11.62 14.47
N THR A 9 8.77 10.54 14.31
CA THR A 9 8.62 9.52 15.36
C THR A 9 9.93 8.74 15.59
N ARG A 10 10.70 8.46 14.52
CA ARG A 10 12.00 7.79 14.62
C ARG A 10 13.08 8.70 15.23
N HIS A 11 13.01 10.00 14.96
CA HIS A 11 13.95 11.02 15.42
C HIS A 11 13.32 11.90 16.51
N LYS A 12 12.46 11.34 17.35
CA LYS A 12 11.60 12.11 18.27
C LYS A 12 12.42 12.98 19.23
N ASP A 13 13.50 12.43 19.77
CA ASP A 13 14.37 13.16 20.71
C ASP A 13 15.08 14.32 20.02
N GLU A 14 15.62 14.10 18.82
CA GLU A 14 16.27 15.15 18.00
C GLU A 14 15.27 16.24 17.61
N TYR A 15 14.05 15.84 17.21
CA TYR A 15 12.97 16.76 16.88
C TYR A 15 12.66 17.70 18.05
N TYR A 16 12.40 17.17 19.25
CA TYR A 16 12.10 18.03 20.40
C TYR A 16 13.30 18.85 20.85
N HIS A 17 14.51 18.30 20.78
CA HIS A 17 15.74 19.02 21.11
C HIS A 17 15.96 20.24 20.20
N LEU A 18 15.83 20.06 18.88
CA LEU A 18 15.98 21.16 17.93
C LEU A 18 14.87 22.20 18.08
N LEU A 19 13.64 21.77 18.36
CA LEU A 19 12.53 22.69 18.61
C LEU A 19 12.75 23.53 19.87
N GLN A 20 13.30 22.92 20.93
CA GLN A 20 13.66 23.63 22.16
C GLN A 20 14.78 24.66 21.90
N LYS A 21 15.80 24.30 21.11
CA LYS A 21 16.86 25.25 20.71
C LYS A 21 16.35 26.44 19.90
N VAL A 22 15.35 26.24 19.06
CA VAL A 22 14.70 27.37 18.37
C VAL A 22 14.05 28.31 19.38
N ARG A 23 13.37 27.78 20.40
CA ARG A 23 12.72 28.59 21.45
C ARG A 23 13.73 29.36 22.29
N ASP A 24 14.80 28.71 22.71
CA ASP A 24 15.71 29.27 23.71
C ASP A 24 16.82 30.13 23.08
N GLU A 25 17.29 29.76 21.88
CA GLU A 25 18.48 30.35 21.24
C GLU A 25 18.19 30.93 19.85
N GLY A 26 16.97 30.79 19.31
CA GLY A 26 16.65 31.23 17.95
C GLY A 26 17.35 30.41 16.86
N ALA A 27 17.76 29.17 17.15
CA ALA A 27 18.55 28.29 16.29
C ALA A 27 17.76 27.71 15.08
N TRP A 28 17.17 28.56 14.24
CA TRP A 28 16.30 28.19 13.12
C TRP A 28 16.98 27.34 12.05
N GLU A 29 18.25 27.60 11.75
CA GLU A 29 18.96 26.92 10.66
C GLU A 29 19.00 25.40 10.88
N ALA A 30 19.39 24.96 12.08
CA ALA A 30 19.47 23.54 12.42
C ALA A 30 18.11 22.85 12.33
N TRP A 31 17.05 23.52 12.80
CA TRP A 31 15.68 23.03 12.69
C TRP A 31 15.21 22.89 11.24
N ILE A 32 15.45 23.90 10.41
CA ILE A 32 15.08 23.87 8.99
C ILE A 32 15.83 22.76 8.27
N LEU A 33 17.14 22.61 8.50
CA LEU A 33 17.93 21.51 7.91
C LEU A 33 17.40 20.14 8.32
N HIS A 34 17.00 19.96 9.58
CA HIS A 34 16.39 18.72 10.05
C HIS A 34 15.06 18.43 9.32
N MET A 35 14.19 19.43 9.16
CA MET A 35 12.93 19.27 8.43
C MET A 35 13.15 19.00 6.93
N LEU A 36 14.15 19.62 6.30
CA LEU A 36 14.50 19.36 4.89
C LEU A 36 15.00 17.92 4.71
N ARG A 37 15.79 17.39 5.65
CA ARG A 37 16.20 15.97 5.66
C ARG A 37 14.99 15.05 5.80
N ALA A 38 14.08 15.37 6.73
CA ALA A 38 12.85 14.62 6.92
C ALA A 38 12.02 14.52 5.63
N VAL A 39 11.86 15.63 4.91
CA VAL A 39 11.17 15.66 3.61
C VAL A 39 11.92 14.84 2.56
N ALA A 40 13.24 15.01 2.45
CA ALA A 40 14.05 14.31 1.46
C ALA A 40 13.99 12.79 1.64
N GLU A 41 14.12 12.31 2.88
CA GLU A 41 14.09 10.88 3.19
C GLU A 41 12.70 10.29 2.96
N THR A 42 11.65 10.92 3.50
CA THR A 42 10.29 10.42 3.35
C THR A 42 9.77 10.49 1.92
N SER A 43 10.29 11.41 1.10
CA SER A 43 10.01 11.45 -0.34
C SER A 43 10.62 10.26 -1.06
N ARG A 44 11.85 9.86 -0.74
CA ARG A 44 12.50 8.66 -1.31
C ARG A 44 11.73 7.39 -0.94
N ILE A 45 11.38 7.23 0.34
CA ILE A 45 10.56 6.10 0.81
C ILE A 45 9.23 6.02 0.06
N THR A 46 8.57 7.16 -0.15
CA THR A 46 7.31 7.22 -0.91
C THR A 46 7.52 6.84 -2.37
N LEU A 47 8.61 7.30 -2.98
CA LEU A 47 8.96 6.96 -4.36
C LEU A 47 9.15 5.45 -4.52
N ASP A 48 9.96 4.83 -3.66
CA ASP A 48 10.22 3.38 -3.68
C ASP A 48 8.91 2.59 -3.56
N LEU A 49 8.00 3.03 -2.69
CA LEU A 49 6.68 2.42 -2.54
C LEU A 49 5.86 2.49 -3.84
N ILE A 50 5.79 3.66 -4.45
CA ILE A 50 5.01 3.88 -5.68
C ILE A 50 5.60 3.06 -6.83
N GLU A 51 6.93 3.02 -6.95
CA GLU A 51 7.60 2.23 -7.97
C GLU A 51 7.39 0.73 -7.78
N GLY A 52 7.49 0.25 -6.53
CA GLY A 52 7.17 -1.14 -6.17
C GLY A 52 5.72 -1.51 -6.50
N MET A 53 4.76 -0.66 -6.15
CA MET A 53 3.34 -0.88 -6.48
C MET A 53 3.11 -0.91 -7.99
N ARG A 54 3.72 0.02 -8.74
CA ARG A 54 3.62 0.09 -10.21
C ARG A 54 4.18 -1.19 -10.85
N ALA A 55 5.33 -1.66 -10.38
CA ALA A 55 5.94 -2.90 -10.88
C ALA A 55 5.03 -4.11 -10.60
N GLN A 56 4.54 -4.27 -9.36
CA GLN A 56 3.63 -5.35 -9.00
C GLN A 56 2.32 -5.31 -9.81
N MET A 57 1.77 -4.12 -10.03
CA MET A 57 0.55 -3.94 -10.85
C MET A 57 0.80 -4.34 -12.31
N ALA A 58 1.94 -3.97 -12.89
CA ALA A 58 2.30 -4.36 -14.25
C ALA A 58 2.44 -5.89 -14.38
N THR A 59 3.11 -6.54 -13.43
CA THR A 59 3.25 -8.00 -13.39
C THR A 59 1.89 -8.70 -13.24
N MET A 60 1.05 -8.24 -12.30
CA MET A 60 -0.28 -8.81 -12.09
C MET A 60 -1.18 -8.60 -13.32
N LYS A 61 -1.11 -7.42 -13.95
CA LYS A 61 -1.82 -7.14 -15.21
C LYS A 61 -1.47 -8.15 -16.29
N GLN A 62 -0.18 -8.41 -16.50
CA GLN A 62 0.27 -9.36 -17.50
C GLN A 62 -0.23 -10.77 -17.19
N ARG A 63 -0.07 -11.23 -15.93
CA ARG A 63 -0.56 -12.54 -15.51
C ARG A 63 -2.06 -12.70 -15.67
N MET A 64 -2.86 -11.70 -15.29
CA MET A 64 -4.31 -11.73 -15.48
C MET A 64 -4.70 -11.82 -16.95
N ARG A 65 -4.02 -11.08 -17.85
CA ARG A 65 -4.29 -11.12 -19.29
C ARG A 65 -3.94 -12.48 -19.92
N THR A 66 -2.86 -13.11 -19.46
CA THR A 66 -2.40 -14.40 -20.01
C THR A 66 -3.14 -15.59 -19.41
N GLU A 67 -3.29 -15.64 -18.08
CA GLU A 67 -3.82 -16.80 -17.36
C GLU A 67 -5.34 -16.76 -17.18
N LEU A 68 -5.93 -15.56 -17.17
CA LEU A 68 -7.34 -15.32 -16.81
C LEU A 68 -8.03 -14.29 -17.75
N PRO A 69 -7.90 -14.40 -19.09
CA PRO A 69 -8.36 -13.37 -20.02
C PRO A 69 -9.87 -13.09 -19.95
N LYS A 70 -10.68 -14.08 -19.55
CA LYS A 70 -12.15 -13.96 -19.48
C LYS A 70 -12.65 -13.08 -18.34
N ILE A 71 -11.88 -12.96 -17.25
CA ILE A 71 -12.27 -12.16 -16.08
C ILE A 71 -11.46 -10.89 -15.94
N TYR A 72 -10.41 -10.73 -16.75
CA TYR A 72 -9.56 -9.55 -16.72
C TYR A 72 -10.37 -8.30 -17.07
N SER A 73 -10.31 -7.30 -16.19
CA SER A 73 -10.71 -5.93 -16.47
C SER A 73 -9.74 -4.98 -15.74
N GLN A 74 -9.60 -3.75 -16.26
CA GLN A 74 -8.73 -2.77 -15.61
C GLN A 74 -9.33 -2.35 -14.26
N GLU A 75 -10.64 -2.36 -14.13
CA GLU A 75 -11.40 -2.07 -12.91
C GLU A 75 -11.13 -3.12 -11.83
N LEU A 76 -11.10 -4.42 -12.19
CA LEU A 76 -10.76 -5.49 -11.26
C LEU A 76 -9.34 -5.31 -10.74
N LEU A 77 -8.38 -5.09 -11.65
CA LEU A 77 -6.99 -4.85 -11.25
C LEU A 77 -6.88 -3.62 -10.33
N ASN A 78 -7.55 -2.52 -10.66
CA ASN A 78 -7.54 -1.31 -9.84
C ASN A 78 -8.14 -1.58 -8.44
N ASN A 79 -9.24 -2.34 -8.33
CA ASN A 79 -9.83 -2.74 -7.05
C ASN A 79 -8.82 -3.50 -6.18
N LEU A 80 -8.08 -4.46 -6.74
CA LEU A 80 -7.10 -5.28 -6.01
C LEU A 80 -5.91 -4.47 -5.46
N PHE A 81 -5.60 -3.33 -6.06
CA PHE A 81 -4.55 -2.41 -5.58
C PHE A 81 -5.09 -1.29 -4.69
N ARG A 82 -6.38 -0.96 -4.81
CA ARG A 82 -7.09 -0.05 -3.90
C ARG A 82 -7.40 -0.73 -2.56
N HIS A 83 -7.69 -2.02 -2.60
CA HIS A 83 -8.04 -2.85 -1.45
C HIS A 83 -7.07 -4.04 -1.33
N PRO A 84 -5.91 -3.87 -0.65
CA PRO A 84 -4.91 -4.95 -0.48
C PRO A 84 -5.50 -6.18 0.22
N TYR A 85 -6.50 -5.95 1.05
CA TYR A 85 -7.42 -6.94 1.60
C TYR A 85 -8.80 -6.63 1.05
N THR A 86 -9.32 -7.49 0.18
CA THR A 86 -10.64 -7.30 -0.44
C THR A 86 -11.62 -8.39 0.00
N LYS A 87 -12.90 -8.10 -0.23
CA LYS A 87 -14.05 -8.98 -0.01
C LYS A 87 -14.94 -8.94 -1.23
N ILE A 88 -15.84 -9.92 -1.33
CA ILE A 88 -16.79 -10.01 -2.43
C ILE A 88 -17.61 -8.72 -2.56
N GLU A 89 -18.00 -8.11 -1.44
CA GLU A 89 -18.82 -6.89 -1.42
C GLU A 89 -18.10 -5.67 -2.05
N TYR A 90 -16.78 -5.55 -1.86
CA TYR A 90 -16.01 -4.44 -2.45
C TYR A 90 -15.89 -4.60 -3.97
N VAL A 91 -15.63 -5.81 -4.45
CA VAL A 91 -15.56 -6.10 -5.89
C VAL A 91 -16.94 -5.92 -6.53
N GLN A 92 -18.00 -6.37 -5.87
CA GLN A 92 -19.37 -6.16 -6.33
C GLN A 92 -19.69 -4.67 -6.50
N ALA A 93 -19.34 -3.84 -5.50
CA ALA A 93 -19.61 -2.41 -5.54
C ALA A 93 -18.78 -1.70 -6.62
N ASP A 94 -17.48 -1.97 -6.68
CA ASP A 94 -16.57 -1.26 -7.59
C ASP A 94 -16.75 -1.66 -9.06
N LEU A 95 -17.10 -2.92 -9.34
CA LEU A 95 -17.29 -3.41 -10.72
C LEU A 95 -18.75 -3.44 -11.14
N ASN A 96 -19.69 -3.14 -10.23
CA ASN A 96 -21.14 -3.23 -10.45
C ASN A 96 -21.58 -4.60 -11.02
N ILE A 97 -21.10 -5.69 -10.41
CA ILE A 97 -21.41 -7.07 -10.81
C ILE A 97 -22.13 -7.83 -9.71
N ALA A 98 -22.85 -8.89 -10.08
CA ALA A 98 -23.51 -9.76 -9.10
C ALA A 98 -22.51 -10.39 -8.12
N ARG A 99 -22.92 -10.54 -6.85
CA ARG A 99 -22.11 -11.15 -5.78
C ARG A 99 -21.49 -12.49 -6.16
N GLN A 100 -22.26 -13.34 -6.85
CA GLN A 100 -21.77 -14.65 -7.31
C GLN A 100 -20.62 -14.52 -8.32
N THR A 101 -20.71 -13.56 -9.24
CA THR A 101 -19.67 -13.28 -10.23
C THR A 101 -18.42 -12.75 -9.56
N ALA A 102 -18.55 -11.80 -8.64
CA ALA A 102 -17.44 -11.29 -7.84
C ALA A 102 -16.73 -12.40 -7.05
N GLY A 103 -17.49 -13.29 -6.41
CA GLY A 103 -16.95 -14.45 -5.70
C GLY A 103 -16.16 -15.38 -6.62
N LYS A 104 -16.73 -15.72 -7.79
CA LYS A 104 -16.05 -16.55 -8.81
C LYS A 104 -14.75 -15.91 -9.31
N TYR A 105 -14.70 -14.59 -9.49
CA TYR A 105 -13.50 -13.89 -9.93
C TYR A 105 -12.39 -13.97 -8.87
N LEU A 106 -12.74 -13.68 -7.62
CA LEU A 106 -11.80 -13.73 -6.50
C LEU A 106 -11.29 -15.16 -6.22
N ASP A 107 -12.14 -16.17 -6.37
CA ASP A 107 -11.74 -17.57 -6.24
C ASP A 107 -10.78 -17.99 -7.38
N GLN A 108 -11.06 -17.65 -8.64
CA GLN A 108 -10.14 -17.91 -9.76
C GLN A 108 -8.79 -17.20 -9.60
N LEU A 109 -8.79 -15.96 -9.13
CA LEU A 109 -7.55 -15.24 -8.82
C LEU A 109 -6.74 -15.93 -7.71
N SER A 110 -7.43 -16.52 -6.73
CA SER A 110 -6.80 -17.27 -5.64
C SER A 110 -6.24 -18.61 -6.12
N GLU A 111 -6.96 -19.32 -6.98
CA GLU A 111 -6.50 -20.57 -7.60
C GLU A 111 -5.25 -20.38 -8.45
N LYS A 112 -5.10 -19.22 -9.11
CA LYS A 112 -3.88 -18.84 -9.84
C LYS A 112 -2.77 -18.27 -8.94
N GLY A 113 -2.97 -18.22 -7.63
CA GLY A 113 -2.00 -17.69 -6.67
C GLY A 113 -1.74 -16.18 -6.83
N LEU A 114 -2.65 -15.44 -7.47
CA LEU A 114 -2.59 -13.97 -7.52
C LEU A 114 -3.10 -13.35 -6.22
N LEU A 115 -4.02 -14.04 -5.54
CA LEU A 115 -4.54 -13.68 -4.23
C LEU A 115 -4.40 -14.87 -3.26
N SER A 116 -4.37 -14.56 -1.97
CA SER A 116 -4.48 -15.56 -0.90
C SER A 116 -5.86 -15.49 -0.26
N LYS A 117 -6.62 -16.58 -0.33
CA LYS A 117 -7.93 -16.68 0.30
C LYS A 117 -7.77 -17.06 1.77
N HIS A 118 -8.31 -16.24 2.66
CA HIS A 118 -8.32 -16.49 4.10
C HIS A 118 -9.75 -16.44 4.63
N ARG A 119 -10.18 -17.51 5.31
CA ARG A 119 -11.51 -17.58 5.92
C ARG A 119 -11.41 -17.14 7.38
N SER A 120 -12.16 -16.10 7.74
CA SER A 120 -12.29 -15.66 9.13
C SER A 120 -13.78 -15.64 9.50
N GLY A 121 -14.15 -16.53 10.42
CA GLY A 121 -15.55 -16.76 10.79
C GLY A 121 -16.42 -17.13 9.58
N ARG A 122 -17.45 -16.31 9.34
CA ARG A 122 -18.42 -16.50 8.23
C ARG A 122 -18.01 -15.79 6.93
N SER A 123 -16.91 -15.04 6.92
CA SER A 123 -16.48 -14.24 5.78
C SER A 123 -15.18 -14.76 5.16
N ASN A 124 -15.11 -14.69 3.83
CA ASN A 124 -13.89 -14.91 3.07
C ASN A 124 -13.21 -13.57 2.78
N TYR A 125 -11.91 -13.52 3.02
CA TYR A 125 -11.03 -12.41 2.71
C TYR A 125 -10.06 -12.85 1.61
N TYR A 126 -9.76 -11.94 0.71
CA TYR A 126 -8.84 -12.17 -0.39
C TYR A 126 -7.71 -11.16 -0.31
N ILE A 127 -6.48 -11.65 -0.19
CA ILE A 127 -5.33 -10.85 0.20
C ILE A 127 -4.35 -10.79 -0.97
N ASN A 128 -4.02 -9.58 -1.41
CA ASN A 128 -2.91 -9.34 -2.31
C ASN A 128 -1.60 -9.37 -1.49
N ALA A 129 -1.12 -10.58 -1.20
CA ALA A 129 0.03 -10.78 -0.31
C ALA A 129 1.31 -10.04 -0.75
N PRO A 130 1.67 -9.97 -2.05
CA PRO A 130 2.81 -9.17 -2.50
C PRO A 130 2.67 -7.67 -2.18
N LEU A 131 1.47 -7.11 -2.37
CA LEU A 131 1.21 -5.70 -2.10
C LEU A 131 1.23 -5.41 -0.60
N VAL A 132 0.65 -6.30 0.21
CA VAL A 132 0.71 -6.20 1.68
C VAL A 132 2.15 -6.22 2.17
N ARG A 133 2.97 -7.14 1.64
CA ARG A 133 4.39 -7.24 2.01
C ARG A 133 5.15 -5.96 1.68
N LEU A 134 4.91 -5.40 0.48
CA LEU A 134 5.51 -4.13 0.07
C LEU A 134 5.19 -3.01 1.06
N PHE A 135 3.94 -2.90 1.53
CA PHE A 135 3.59 -1.92 2.56
C PHE A 135 4.32 -2.15 3.89
N LEU A 136 4.50 -3.41 4.31
CA LEU A 136 5.20 -3.73 5.56
C LEU A 136 6.70 -3.43 5.48
N GLU A 137 7.34 -3.81 4.38
CA GLU A 137 8.77 -3.56 4.13
C GLU A 137 9.08 -2.06 4.11
N VAL A 138 8.29 -1.28 3.35
CA VAL A 138 8.51 0.17 3.27
C VAL A 138 8.13 0.89 4.56
N SER A 139 7.11 0.41 5.29
CA SER A 139 6.74 0.97 6.58
C SER A 139 7.79 0.72 7.67
N GLY A 140 8.70 -0.26 7.47
CA GLY A 140 9.76 -0.60 8.41
C GLY A 140 9.24 -1.39 9.62
N GLY A 141 8.37 -2.36 9.37
CA GLY A 141 8.00 -3.36 10.37
C GLY A 141 9.04 -4.49 10.43
N ALA A 142 10.19 -4.19 11.02
CA ALA A 142 11.13 -5.10 11.69
C ALA A 142 12.23 -4.26 12.36
#